data_AF-A0A960AVL4-F1
#
_entry.id   AF-A0A960AVL4-F1
#
_cell.length_a   1.000
_cell.length_b   1.000
_cell.length_c   1.000
_cell.angle_alpha   90.00
_cell.angle_beta   90.00
_cell.angle_gamma   90.00
#
_symmetry.space_group_name_H-M   'P 1'
#
loop_
_entity.id
_entity.type
_entity.pdbx_description
1 polymer ?
#
loop_
_entity_poly.entity_id
_entity_poly.type
_entity_poly.pdbx_seq_one_letter_code
_entity_poly.pdbx_strand_id
1 'polypeptide(L)'
;MTRTGTLSASLLFRPMASGGGVLAIEDITERKKAQAELIWRANHDSLTGLQNRASLVDQINRGLQRARRYGTSVAVLFIDLDRFKRVNDTLGHAAGDVLLVECARRIGSAIREVDTIARIGGDEFVVLCENLTTDSAARERDTREIATRIIKAVDEPFMLDGTPAYVEASIGITFSQGSPVGPDTLLRDADIALYEAKQSGGSALAFYDDSMIDRMQYALELERQLRRALPTDELWMAYQPILALDGDNIIGYEALARWNSPQGPIGPEEFIATAETAGLLNDLGRRL
;
A
#
# COMPACT_ATOMS: atom_id res chain seq x y z
N MET A 1 -43.02 11.57 -12.52
CA MET A 1 -41.59 11.46 -12.87
C MET A 1 -41.43 10.37 -13.92
N THR A 2 -41.37 10.76 -15.19
CA THR A 2 -41.13 9.87 -16.33
C THR A 2 -39.68 9.39 -16.26
N ARG A 3 -39.46 8.10 -16.00
CA ARG A 3 -38.14 7.47 -16.12
C ARG A 3 -37.75 7.48 -17.60
N THR A 4 -36.87 8.39 -18.00
CA THR A 4 -36.15 8.32 -19.27
C THR A 4 -35.14 7.18 -19.18
N GLY A 5 -35.60 5.97 -19.53
CA GLY A 5 -34.70 4.84 -19.76
C GLY A 5 -34.09 4.95 -21.16
N THR A 6 -32.77 4.88 -21.25
CA THR A 6 -32.08 4.78 -22.55
C THR A 6 -32.28 3.38 -23.11
N LEU A 7 -33.02 3.25 -24.22
CA LEU A 7 -33.26 1.99 -24.92
C LEU A 7 -32.26 1.85 -26.08
N SER A 8 -31.59 0.71 -26.19
CA SER A 8 -30.68 0.39 -27.29
C SER A 8 -31.30 -0.66 -28.19
N ALA A 9 -31.45 -0.34 -29.48
CA ALA A 9 -31.97 -1.27 -30.48
C ALA A 9 -30.92 -1.62 -31.53
N SER A 10 -30.90 -2.88 -31.96
CA SER A 10 -30.25 -3.33 -33.20
C SER A 10 -31.29 -3.32 -34.31
N LEU A 11 -30.97 -2.70 -35.46
CA LEU A 11 -31.84 -2.67 -36.63
C LEU A 11 -31.18 -3.45 -37.76
N LEU A 12 -31.89 -4.45 -38.29
CA LEU A 12 -31.50 -5.20 -39.48
C LEU A 12 -32.59 -5.03 -40.54
N PHE A 13 -32.26 -4.41 -41.67
CA PHE A 13 -33.17 -4.30 -42.80
C PHE A 13 -32.73 -5.23 -43.93
N ARG A 14 -33.67 -6.03 -44.44
CA ARG A 14 -33.43 -6.96 -45.55
C ARG A 14 -34.46 -6.73 -46.67
N PRO A 15 -34.06 -6.13 -47.81
CA PRO A 15 -34.96 -5.88 -48.92
C PRO A 15 -35.36 -7.18 -49.64
N MET A 16 -36.56 -7.23 -50.21
CA MET A 16 -37.09 -8.38 -50.93
C MET A 16 -37.14 -8.13 -52.44
N ALA A 17 -36.82 -9.16 -53.23
CA ALA A 17 -36.74 -9.08 -54.69
C ALA A 17 -38.07 -8.70 -55.39
N SER A 18 -39.20 -8.98 -54.74
CA SER A 18 -40.55 -8.63 -55.24
C SER A 18 -40.98 -7.19 -54.96
N GLY A 19 -40.11 -6.37 -54.37
CA GLY A 19 -40.47 -5.08 -53.77
C GLY A 19 -40.85 -5.23 -52.30
N GLY A 20 -40.55 -4.21 -51.48
CA GLY A 20 -40.67 -4.22 -50.02
C GLY A 20 -39.41 -4.70 -49.29
N GLY A 21 -39.49 -4.85 -47.97
CA GLY A 21 -38.38 -5.34 -47.14
C GLY A 21 -38.82 -5.70 -45.72
N VAL A 22 -38.02 -6.54 -45.05
CA VAL A 22 -38.21 -6.91 -43.65
C VAL A 22 -37.32 -6.03 -42.78
N LEU A 23 -37.92 -5.38 -41.78
CA LEU A 23 -37.19 -4.71 -40.71
C LEU A 23 -37.28 -5.55 -39.44
N ALA A 24 -36.14 -6.02 -38.94
CA ALA A 24 -36.04 -6.62 -37.61
C ALA A 24 -35.48 -5.59 -36.64
N ILE A 25 -36.18 -5.37 -35.53
CA ILE A 25 -35.76 -4.52 -34.42
C ILE A 25 -35.59 -5.45 -33.21
N GLU A 26 -34.38 -5.50 -32.67
CA GLU A 26 -34.07 -6.26 -31.47
C GLU A 26 -33.67 -5.30 -30.35
N ASP A 27 -34.31 -5.40 -29.18
CA ASP A 27 -33.87 -4.69 -27.98
C ASP A 27 -32.59 -5.33 -27.45
N ILE A 28 -31.49 -4.60 -27.54
CA ILE A 28 -30.16 -5.02 -27.09
C ILE A 28 -29.72 -4.27 -25.82
N THR A 29 -30.64 -3.63 -25.11
CA THR A 29 -30.35 -2.80 -23.93
C THR A 29 -29.64 -3.61 -22.84
N GLU A 30 -30.20 -4.76 -22.45
CA GLU A 30 -29.60 -5.61 -21.41
C GLU A 30 -28.25 -6.19 -21.86
N ARG A 31 -28.12 -6.55 -23.13
CA ARG A 31 -26.83 -7.02 -23.69
C ARG A 31 -25.76 -5.93 -23.60
N LYS A 32 -26.10 -4.68 -23.97
CA LYS A 32 -25.15 -3.56 -23.88
C LYS A 32 -24.82 -3.20 -22.44
N LYS A 33 -25.78 -3.23 -21.51
CA LYS A 33 -25.54 -3.00 -20.08
C LYS A 33 -24.60 -4.06 -19.51
N ALA A 34 -24.87 -5.33 -19.76
CA ALA A 34 -24.01 -6.42 -19.32
C ALA A 34 -22.59 -6.30 -19.90
N GLN A 35 -22.46 -5.95 -21.18
CA GLN A 35 -21.14 -5.72 -21.80
C GLN A 35 -20.41 -4.52 -21.18
N ALA A 36 -21.10 -3.41 -20.93
CA ALA A 36 -20.52 -2.24 -20.28
C ALA A 36 -20.09 -2.54 -18.84
N GLU A 37 -20.89 -3.29 -18.11
CA GLU A 37 -20.58 -3.72 -16.74
C GLU A 37 -19.35 -4.65 -16.71
N LEU A 38 -19.25 -5.60 -17.65
CA LEU A 38 -18.06 -6.46 -17.80
C LEU A 38 -16.80 -5.63 -18.07
N ILE A 39 -16.87 -4.66 -18.98
CA ILE A 39 -15.74 -3.76 -19.28
C ILE A 39 -15.37 -2.91 -18.05
N TRP A 40 -16.38 -2.41 -17.34
CA TRP A 40 -16.15 -1.60 -16.14
C TRP A 40 -15.47 -2.42 -15.04
N ARG A 41 -16.00 -3.61 -14.71
CA ARG A 41 -15.42 -4.52 -13.72
C ARG A 41 -14.02 -5.01 -14.08
N ALA A 42 -13.72 -5.15 -15.37
CA ALA A 42 -12.37 -5.50 -15.83
C ALA A 42 -11.34 -4.42 -15.48
N ASN A 43 -11.76 -3.16 -15.27
CA ASN A 43 -10.87 -2.02 -15.03
C ASN A 43 -11.01 -1.36 -13.65
N HIS A 44 -12.05 -1.69 -12.88
CA HIS A 44 -12.34 -1.03 -11.61
C HIS A 44 -12.50 -2.01 -10.45
N ASP A 45 -12.14 -1.56 -9.26
CA ASP A 45 -12.46 -2.21 -8.00
C ASP A 45 -13.96 -2.04 -7.71
N SER A 46 -14.66 -3.14 -7.48
CA SER A 46 -16.12 -3.14 -7.32
C SER A 46 -16.59 -2.48 -6.03
N LEU A 47 -15.74 -2.39 -5.01
CA LEU A 47 -16.11 -1.78 -3.73
C LEU A 47 -15.94 -0.26 -3.79
N THR A 48 -14.75 0.21 -4.15
CA THR A 48 -14.40 1.63 -4.09
C THR A 48 -14.72 2.39 -5.39
N GLY A 49 -14.93 1.68 -6.50
CA GLY A 49 -15.08 2.27 -7.82
C GLY A 49 -13.79 2.84 -8.41
N LEU A 50 -12.66 2.72 -7.71
CA LEU A 50 -11.34 3.12 -8.20
C LEU A 50 -10.87 2.18 -9.32
N GLN A 51 -9.77 2.55 -9.98
CA GLN A 51 -9.08 1.63 -10.87
C GLN A 51 -8.57 0.40 -10.11
N ASN A 52 -8.63 -0.76 -10.75
CA ASN A 52 -8.06 -1.99 -10.22
C ASN A 52 -6.59 -2.16 -10.64
N ARG A 53 -5.97 -3.24 -10.17
CA ARG A 53 -4.58 -3.59 -10.52
C ARG A 53 -4.30 -3.64 -12.03
N ALA A 54 -5.21 -4.23 -12.82
CA ALA A 54 -5.01 -4.36 -14.26
C ALA A 54 -4.99 -2.98 -14.95
N SER A 55 -5.95 -2.11 -14.58
CA SER A 55 -6.03 -0.75 -15.12
C SER A 55 -4.83 0.11 -14.69
N LEU A 56 -4.37 -0.04 -13.45
CA LEU A 56 -3.17 0.65 -12.95
C LEU A 56 -1.91 0.26 -13.74
N VAL A 57 -1.68 -1.03 -13.99
CA VAL A 57 -0.49 -1.49 -14.74
C VAL A 57 -0.47 -0.86 -16.13
N ASP A 58 -1.61 -0.80 -16.79
CA ASP A 58 -1.76 -0.11 -18.07
C ASP A 58 -1.50 1.39 -17.97
N GLN A 59 -1.97 2.05 -16.90
CA GLN A 59 -1.72 3.47 -16.64
C GLN A 59 -0.23 3.76 -16.41
N ILE A 60 0.47 2.93 -15.61
CA ILE A 60 1.90 3.07 -15.37
C ILE A 60 2.67 2.92 -16.69
N ASN A 61 2.33 1.91 -17.51
CA ASN A 61 2.94 1.74 -18.83
C ASN A 61 2.78 2.97 -19.72
N ARG A 62 1.57 3.54 -19.78
CA ARG A 62 1.30 4.77 -20.54
C ARG A 62 2.04 5.97 -19.96
N GLY A 63 2.08 6.12 -18.65
CA GLY A 63 2.80 7.18 -17.95
C GLY A 63 4.30 7.14 -18.22
N LEU A 64 4.91 5.94 -18.17
CA LEU A 64 6.31 5.72 -18.53
C LEU A 64 6.62 6.11 -19.99
N GLN A 65 5.75 5.76 -20.93
CA GLN A 65 5.91 6.16 -22.33
C GLN A 65 5.82 7.68 -22.50
N ARG A 66 4.87 8.33 -21.82
CA ARG A 66 4.75 9.80 -21.79
C ARG A 66 5.98 10.45 -21.19
N ALA A 67 6.45 9.96 -20.06
CA ALA A 67 7.62 10.48 -19.36
C ALA A 67 8.88 10.45 -20.23
N ARG A 68 9.12 9.33 -20.92
CA ARG A 68 10.21 9.22 -21.90
C ARG A 68 10.09 10.22 -23.05
N ARG A 69 8.87 10.46 -23.54
CA ARG A 69 8.61 11.40 -24.65
C ARG A 69 8.81 12.86 -24.25
N TYR A 70 8.41 13.24 -23.04
CA TYR A 70 8.39 14.62 -22.58
C TYR A 70 9.56 14.99 -21.67
N GLY A 71 10.44 14.04 -21.35
CA GLY A 71 11.57 14.29 -20.45
C GLY A 71 11.13 14.56 -19.01
N THR A 72 10.06 13.90 -18.57
CA THR A 72 9.56 13.96 -17.19
C THR A 72 9.79 12.64 -16.47
N SER A 73 9.37 12.55 -15.20
CA SER A 73 9.46 11.36 -14.37
C SER A 73 8.07 10.98 -13.83
N VAL A 74 7.94 9.73 -13.40
CA VAL A 74 6.74 9.17 -12.77
C VAL A 74 7.12 8.66 -11.39
N ALA A 75 6.20 8.78 -10.44
CA ALA A 75 6.32 8.13 -9.13
C ALA A 75 5.16 7.17 -8.89
N VAL A 76 5.45 6.07 -8.21
CA VAL A 76 4.45 5.15 -7.67
C VAL A 76 4.51 5.24 -6.15
N LEU A 77 3.39 5.56 -5.53
CA LEU A 77 3.20 5.58 -4.08
C LEU A 77 2.32 4.37 -3.73
N PHE A 78 2.90 3.37 -3.11
CA PHE A 78 2.18 2.21 -2.58
C PHE A 78 1.77 2.52 -1.14
N ILE A 79 0.48 2.40 -0.85
CA ILE A 79 -0.14 2.82 0.40
C ILE A 79 -0.82 1.62 1.04
N ASP A 80 -0.60 1.43 2.33
CA ASP A 80 -1.28 0.43 3.14
C ASP A 80 -1.92 1.09 4.37
N LEU A 81 -3.12 0.64 4.72
CA LEU A 81 -3.85 1.15 5.88
C LEU A 81 -3.45 0.36 7.12
N ASP A 82 -2.59 0.96 7.93
CA ASP A 82 -2.11 0.37 9.16
C ASP A 82 -3.29 0.10 10.11
N ARG A 83 -3.27 -1.09 10.71
CA ARG A 83 -4.29 -1.56 11.68
C ARG A 83 -5.70 -1.72 11.10
N PHE A 84 -5.89 -1.71 9.78
CA PHE A 84 -7.19 -1.95 9.15
C PHE A 84 -7.85 -3.27 9.60
N LYS A 85 -7.06 -4.35 9.74
CA LYS A 85 -7.54 -5.63 10.28
C LYS A 85 -8.23 -5.49 11.65
N ARG A 86 -7.71 -4.60 12.52
CA ARG A 86 -8.29 -4.35 13.84
C ARG A 86 -9.69 -3.75 13.76
N VAL A 87 -9.95 -2.93 12.73
CA VAL A 87 -11.30 -2.40 12.45
C VAL A 87 -12.24 -3.53 12.05
N ASN A 88 -11.81 -4.41 11.13
CA ASN A 88 -12.60 -5.59 10.75
C ASN A 88 -12.90 -6.51 11.93
N ASP A 89 -11.90 -6.79 12.76
CA ASP A 89 -12.03 -7.70 13.89
C ASP A 89 -12.94 -7.12 15.00
N THR A 90 -13.00 -5.78 15.13
CA THR A 90 -13.76 -5.10 16.19
C THR A 90 -15.16 -4.65 15.76
N LEU A 91 -15.30 -4.13 14.54
CA LEU A 91 -16.53 -3.52 14.02
C LEU A 91 -17.18 -4.32 12.87
N GLY A 92 -16.51 -5.37 12.40
CA GLY A 92 -16.98 -6.24 11.32
C GLY A 92 -16.61 -5.75 9.93
N HIS A 93 -16.65 -6.68 8.96
CA HIS A 93 -16.26 -6.42 7.58
C HIS A 93 -17.07 -5.32 6.87
N ALA A 94 -18.36 -5.16 7.20
CA ALA A 94 -19.17 -4.10 6.62
C ALA A 94 -18.64 -2.70 6.99
N ALA A 95 -18.17 -2.52 8.24
CA ALA A 95 -17.53 -1.28 8.67
C ALA A 95 -16.18 -1.07 7.98
N GLY A 96 -15.41 -2.15 7.79
CA GLY A 96 -14.17 -2.12 6.99
C GLY A 96 -14.41 -1.71 5.54
N ASP A 97 -15.47 -2.21 4.91
CA ASP A 97 -15.84 -1.85 3.54
C ASP A 97 -16.18 -0.36 3.42
N VAL A 98 -16.95 0.18 4.38
CA VAL A 98 -17.24 1.62 4.46
C VAL A 98 -15.96 2.43 4.65
N LEU A 99 -15.06 1.98 5.53
CA LEU A 99 -13.76 2.62 5.74
C LEU A 99 -12.94 2.67 4.45
N LEU A 100 -12.88 1.57 3.68
CA LEU A 100 -12.14 1.52 2.41
C LEU A 100 -12.69 2.49 1.37
N VAL A 101 -14.02 2.62 1.28
CA VAL A 101 -14.68 3.59 0.39
C VAL A 101 -14.35 5.03 0.82
N GLU A 102 -14.37 5.31 2.11
CA GLU A 102 -14.04 6.64 2.63
C GLU A 102 -12.55 6.97 2.47
N CYS A 103 -11.65 5.99 2.67
CA CYS A 103 -10.23 6.12 2.37
C CYS A 103 -9.99 6.45 0.89
N ALA A 104 -10.64 5.73 -0.03
CA ALA A 104 -10.57 6.03 -1.47
C ALA A 104 -10.93 7.50 -1.76
N ARG A 105 -11.99 8.01 -1.13
CA ARG A 105 -12.43 9.40 -1.26
C ARG A 105 -11.42 10.40 -0.69
N ARG A 106 -10.88 10.14 0.51
CA ARG A 106 -9.93 11.03 1.18
C ARG A 106 -8.59 11.09 0.46
N ILE A 107 -8.04 9.94 0.06
CA ILE A 107 -6.80 9.86 -0.73
C ILE A 107 -7.02 10.56 -2.07
N GLY A 108 -8.14 10.31 -2.76
CA GLY A 108 -8.48 10.99 -4.01
C GLY A 108 -8.56 12.52 -3.89
N SER A 109 -9.02 13.03 -2.74
CA SER A 109 -9.04 14.48 -2.46
C SER A 109 -7.67 15.04 -2.05
N ALA A 110 -6.76 14.17 -1.62
CA ALA A 110 -5.40 14.51 -1.17
C ALA A 110 -4.35 14.47 -2.30
N ILE A 111 -4.70 14.01 -3.50
CA ILE A 111 -3.82 14.01 -4.67
C ILE A 111 -4.16 15.16 -5.63
N ARG A 112 -3.47 15.25 -6.77
CA ARG A 112 -3.78 16.19 -7.84
C ARG A 112 -4.76 15.55 -8.81
N GLU A 113 -5.51 16.38 -9.54
CA GLU A 113 -6.46 15.91 -10.57
C GLU A 113 -5.78 15.09 -11.69
N VAL A 114 -4.51 15.36 -11.96
CA VAL A 114 -3.72 14.64 -12.97
C VAL A 114 -3.16 13.30 -12.48
N ASP A 115 -3.15 13.09 -11.15
CA ASP A 115 -2.63 11.86 -10.56
C ASP A 115 -3.74 10.80 -10.57
N THR A 116 -3.34 9.53 -10.64
CA THR A 116 -4.29 8.41 -10.64
C THR A 116 -4.24 7.68 -9.31
N ILE A 117 -5.39 7.30 -8.77
CA ILE A 117 -5.51 6.39 -7.63
C ILE A 117 -6.16 5.07 -8.04
N ALA A 118 -5.61 3.97 -7.55
CA ALA A 118 -6.10 2.62 -7.74
C ALA A 118 -6.16 1.87 -6.39
N ARG A 119 -7.00 0.85 -6.30
CA ARG A 119 -6.99 -0.14 -5.22
C ARG A 119 -6.56 -1.48 -5.77
N ILE A 120 -5.56 -2.10 -5.14
CA ILE A 120 -4.93 -3.33 -5.64
C ILE A 120 -5.56 -4.58 -5.02
N GLY A 121 -5.98 -4.46 -3.77
CA GLY A 121 -6.65 -5.51 -3.00
C GLY A 121 -6.63 -5.15 -1.52
N GLY A 122 -7.46 -5.81 -0.70
CA GLY A 122 -7.44 -5.59 0.76
C GLY A 122 -7.51 -4.12 1.17
N ASP A 123 -6.52 -3.68 1.93
CA ASP A 123 -6.23 -2.34 2.42
C ASP A 123 -5.19 -1.57 1.58
N GLU A 124 -4.81 -2.09 0.42
CA GLU A 124 -3.73 -1.57 -0.40
C GLU A 124 -4.24 -0.64 -1.51
N PHE A 125 -3.71 0.59 -1.51
CA PHE A 125 -3.94 1.60 -2.53
C PHE A 125 -2.64 1.96 -3.23
N VAL A 126 -2.74 2.41 -4.48
CA VAL A 126 -1.59 2.94 -5.21
C VAL A 126 -1.96 4.27 -5.85
N VAL A 127 -1.09 5.26 -5.68
CA VAL A 127 -1.14 6.53 -6.39
C VAL A 127 -0.02 6.58 -7.42
N LEU A 128 -0.39 6.90 -8.66
CA LEU A 128 0.52 7.17 -9.76
C LEU A 128 0.62 8.68 -9.96
N CYS A 129 1.79 9.24 -9.65
CA CYS A 129 2.08 10.64 -9.90
C CYS A 129 2.81 10.80 -11.23
N GLU A 130 2.27 11.63 -12.11
CA GLU A 130 2.83 11.87 -13.44
C GLU A 130 3.36 13.30 -13.60
N ASN A 131 4.10 13.54 -14.69
CA ASN A 131 4.64 14.86 -15.04
C ASN A 131 5.58 15.46 -13.97
N LEU A 132 6.29 14.61 -13.24
CA LEU A 132 7.27 15.07 -12.26
C LEU A 132 8.53 15.57 -12.97
N THR A 133 9.22 16.51 -12.35
CA THR A 133 10.53 16.97 -12.80
C THR A 133 11.57 15.84 -12.75
N THR A 134 12.59 15.93 -13.61
CA THR A 134 13.73 15.00 -13.60
C THR A 134 14.77 15.36 -12.54
N ASP A 135 14.75 16.61 -12.03
CA ASP A 135 15.57 17.03 -10.90
C ASP A 135 15.21 16.22 -9.64
N SER A 136 16.19 15.51 -9.07
CA SER A 136 15.92 14.56 -7.98
C SER A 136 15.36 15.24 -6.74
N ALA A 137 15.98 16.34 -6.31
CA ALA A 137 15.60 17.04 -5.09
C ALA A 137 14.20 17.68 -5.20
N ALA A 138 13.89 18.27 -6.35
CA ALA A 138 12.57 18.83 -6.60
C ALA A 138 11.49 17.75 -6.73
N ARG A 139 11.77 16.63 -7.41
CA ARG A 139 10.84 15.51 -7.54
C ARG A 139 10.53 14.86 -6.20
N GLU A 140 11.55 14.59 -5.38
CA GLU A 140 11.39 14.02 -4.04
C GLU A 140 10.56 14.91 -3.14
N ARG A 141 10.85 16.22 -3.12
CA ARG A 141 10.07 17.19 -2.36
C ARG A 141 8.60 17.19 -2.80
N ASP A 142 8.36 17.26 -4.10
CA ASP A 142 7.01 17.31 -4.67
C ASP A 142 6.18 16.07 -4.28
N THR A 143 6.81 14.90 -4.41
CA THR A 143 6.15 13.61 -4.10
C THR A 143 5.95 13.43 -2.60
N ARG A 144 6.89 13.91 -1.77
CA ARG A 144 6.77 13.93 -0.31
C ARG A 144 5.59 14.78 0.15
N GLU A 145 5.35 15.92 -0.49
CA GLU A 145 4.20 16.79 -0.18
C GLU A 145 2.86 16.07 -0.44
N ILE A 146 2.75 15.36 -1.56
CA ILE A 146 1.57 14.54 -1.89
C ILE A 146 1.38 13.42 -0.85
N ALA A 147 2.43 12.63 -0.59
CA ALA A 147 2.38 11.56 0.41
C ALA A 147 2.01 12.09 1.81
N THR A 148 2.55 13.24 2.21
CA THR A 148 2.23 13.87 3.50
C THR A 148 0.76 14.32 3.58
N ARG A 149 0.20 14.83 2.48
CA ARG A 149 -1.24 15.17 2.41
C ARG A 149 -2.10 13.92 2.56
N ILE A 150 -1.70 12.81 1.93
CA ILE A 150 -2.40 11.52 2.03
C ILE A 150 -2.39 11.03 3.48
N ILE A 151 -1.22 10.97 4.12
CA ILE A 151 -1.09 10.53 5.53
C ILE A 151 -2.01 11.37 6.42
N LYS A 152 -1.94 12.70 6.32
CA LYS A 152 -2.79 13.61 7.11
C LYS A 152 -4.30 13.40 6.88
N ALA A 153 -4.71 13.12 5.64
CA ALA A 153 -6.12 12.89 5.32
C ALA A 153 -6.62 11.54 5.89
N VAL A 154 -5.77 10.52 5.92
CA VAL A 154 -6.10 9.21 6.50
C VAL A 154 -6.08 9.27 8.02
N ASP A 155 -5.19 10.05 8.64
CA ASP A 155 -5.06 10.18 10.10
C ASP A 155 -6.28 10.83 10.78
N GLU A 156 -7.15 11.50 10.00
CA GLU A 156 -8.43 11.99 10.53
C GLU A 156 -9.37 10.83 10.93
N PRO A 157 -10.14 10.93 12.02
CA PRO A 157 -11.05 9.85 12.44
C PRO A 157 -12.10 9.50 11.38
N PHE A 158 -12.39 8.21 11.20
CA PHE A 158 -13.47 7.72 10.34
C PHE A 158 -14.73 7.49 11.18
N MET A 159 -15.84 8.12 10.79
CA MET A 159 -17.13 7.88 11.45
C MET A 159 -17.84 6.71 10.78
N LEU A 160 -17.77 5.53 11.40
CA LEU A 160 -18.38 4.29 10.91
C LEU A 160 -19.62 3.98 11.76
N ASP A 161 -20.82 4.18 11.21
CA ASP A 161 -22.10 4.01 11.91
C ASP A 161 -22.16 4.71 13.28
N GLY A 162 -21.58 5.91 13.36
CA GLY A 162 -21.54 6.72 14.58
C GLY A 162 -20.40 6.36 15.56
N THR A 163 -19.58 5.36 15.24
CA THR A 163 -18.40 4.99 16.03
C THR A 163 -17.13 5.52 15.36
N PRO A 164 -16.25 6.24 16.08
CA PRO A 164 -14.97 6.68 15.53
C PRO A 164 -14.02 5.49 15.38
N ALA A 165 -13.44 5.33 14.19
CA ALA A 165 -12.37 4.40 13.88
C ALA A 165 -11.11 5.17 13.48
N TYR A 166 -9.95 4.60 13.81
CA TYR A 166 -8.65 5.21 13.59
C TYR A 166 -7.79 4.21 12.83
N VAL A 167 -7.30 4.64 11.66
CA VAL A 167 -6.30 3.94 10.87
C VAL A 167 -5.24 4.96 10.47
N GLU A 168 -4.04 4.47 10.26
CA GLU A 168 -2.91 5.27 9.78
C GLU A 168 -2.55 4.80 8.36
N ALA A 169 -1.73 5.56 7.64
CA ALA A 169 -1.25 5.17 6.32
C ALA A 169 0.29 5.10 6.31
N SER A 170 0.82 3.96 5.90
CA SER A 170 2.23 3.81 5.55
C SER A 170 2.38 3.88 4.03
N ILE A 171 3.41 4.59 3.55
CA ILE A 171 3.59 4.86 2.11
C ILE A 171 5.02 4.54 1.65
N GLY A 172 5.15 3.60 0.72
CA GLY A 172 6.38 3.35 -0.02
C GLY A 172 6.40 4.09 -1.36
N ILE A 173 7.49 4.76 -1.69
CA ILE A 173 7.58 5.64 -2.86
C ILE A 173 8.74 5.21 -3.75
N THR A 174 8.50 4.98 -5.03
CA THR A 174 9.57 4.79 -6.01
C THR A 174 9.40 5.72 -7.22
N PHE A 175 10.51 5.94 -7.93
CA PHE A 175 10.55 6.77 -9.12
C PHE A 175 10.95 5.95 -10.35
N SER A 176 10.47 6.36 -11.52
CA SER A 176 11.03 5.89 -12.78
C SER A 176 12.41 6.52 -13.00
N GLN A 177 13.49 5.88 -12.53
CA GLN A 177 14.88 6.31 -12.72
C GLN A 177 15.72 5.16 -13.28
N GLY A 178 16.52 5.42 -14.32
CA GLY A 178 17.56 4.51 -14.83
C GLY A 178 17.05 3.19 -15.46
N SER A 179 17.54 2.87 -16.67
CA SER A 179 17.18 1.65 -17.44
C SER A 179 15.67 1.51 -17.74
N PRO A 180 15.23 0.60 -18.63
CA PRO A 180 13.80 0.38 -18.85
C PRO A 180 13.16 -0.24 -17.60
N VAL A 181 12.61 0.60 -16.72
CA VAL A 181 11.78 0.17 -15.60
C VAL A 181 10.37 -0.12 -16.11
N GLY A 182 9.81 -1.28 -15.75
CA GLY A 182 8.42 -1.67 -16.04
C GLY A 182 7.50 -1.45 -14.84
N PRO A 183 6.17 -1.56 -15.02
CA PRO A 183 5.21 -1.42 -13.93
C PRO A 183 5.46 -2.38 -12.77
N ASP A 184 5.80 -3.64 -13.05
CA ASP A 184 6.06 -4.65 -12.02
C ASP A 184 7.26 -4.28 -11.15
N THR A 185 8.31 -3.72 -11.76
CA THR A 185 9.49 -3.22 -11.04
C THR A 185 9.12 -2.04 -10.14
N LEU A 186 8.39 -1.04 -10.66
CA LEU A 186 7.97 0.10 -9.83
C LEU A 186 7.06 -0.32 -8.68
N LEU A 187 6.11 -1.22 -8.92
CA LEU A 187 5.21 -1.68 -7.86
C LEU A 187 5.98 -2.46 -6.79
N ARG A 188 6.90 -3.35 -7.19
CA ARG A 188 7.76 -4.10 -6.28
C ARG A 188 8.67 -3.18 -5.46
N ASP A 189 9.32 -2.23 -6.11
CA ASP A 189 10.28 -1.35 -5.43
C ASP A 189 9.55 -0.37 -4.49
N ALA A 190 8.34 0.07 -4.83
CA ALA A 190 7.47 0.81 -3.91
C ALA A 190 7.01 -0.03 -2.72
N ASP A 191 6.68 -1.31 -2.93
CA ASP A 191 6.30 -2.24 -1.86
C ASP A 191 7.47 -2.51 -0.88
N ILE A 192 8.70 -2.64 -1.40
CA ILE A 192 9.92 -2.73 -0.57
C ILE A 192 10.09 -1.46 0.28
N ALA A 193 9.89 -0.28 -0.31
CA ALA A 193 9.93 0.97 0.45
C ALA A 193 8.79 1.05 1.48
N LEU A 194 7.61 0.52 1.18
CA LEU A 194 6.49 0.48 2.11
C LEU A 194 6.82 -0.37 3.34
N TYR A 195 7.50 -1.51 3.14
CA TYR A 195 7.99 -2.33 4.25
C TYR A 195 8.90 -1.52 5.18
N GLU A 196 9.85 -0.75 4.64
CA GLU A 196 10.72 0.14 5.42
C GLU A 196 9.93 1.26 6.14
N ALA A 197 8.89 1.81 5.52
CA ALA A 197 8.01 2.77 6.19
C ALA A 197 7.32 2.14 7.41
N LYS A 198 6.81 0.90 7.28
CA LYS A 198 6.19 0.16 8.39
C LYS A 198 7.17 -0.15 9.53
N GLN A 199 8.42 -0.44 9.20
CA GLN A 199 9.48 -0.68 10.18
C GLN A 199 9.76 0.52 11.09
N SER A 200 9.51 1.74 10.60
CA SER A 200 9.69 2.97 11.39
C SER A 200 8.56 3.28 12.38
N GLY A 201 7.65 2.33 12.62
CA GLY A 201 6.53 2.46 13.57
C GLY A 201 5.16 2.70 12.92
N GLY A 202 5.06 2.58 11.60
CA GLY A 202 3.84 2.88 10.84
C GLY A 202 3.60 4.39 10.68
N SER A 203 2.50 4.77 10.01
CA SER A 203 2.15 6.17 9.76
C SER A 203 3.28 7.01 9.12
N ALA A 204 4.10 6.38 8.27
CA ALA A 204 5.33 6.95 7.75
C ALA A 204 5.41 6.85 6.22
N LEU A 205 6.43 7.50 5.65
CA LEU A 205 6.77 7.34 4.25
C LEU A 205 8.24 7.02 4.07
N ALA A 206 8.57 6.21 3.07
CA ALA A 206 9.95 5.92 2.69
C ALA A 206 10.11 5.97 1.18
N PHE A 207 11.27 6.46 0.73
CA PHE A 207 11.66 6.47 -0.68
C PHE A 207 12.54 5.27 -0.95
N TYR A 208 12.23 4.52 -2.00
CA TYR A 208 13.01 3.38 -2.44
C TYR A 208 14.47 3.79 -2.73
N ASP A 209 15.38 2.97 -2.23
CA ASP A 209 16.80 2.98 -2.54
C ASP A 209 17.27 1.53 -2.66
N ASP A 210 18.23 1.25 -3.54
CA ASP A 210 18.67 -0.12 -3.83
C ASP A 210 19.19 -0.87 -2.59
N SER A 211 19.72 -0.15 -1.59
CA SER A 211 20.15 -0.75 -0.32
C SER A 211 19.00 -1.36 0.50
N MET A 212 17.73 -1.01 0.22
CA MET A 212 16.56 -1.58 0.88
C MET A 212 16.39 -3.07 0.58
N ILE A 213 16.79 -3.53 -0.61
CA ILE A 213 16.72 -4.96 -0.97
C ILE A 213 17.63 -5.76 -0.02
N ASP A 214 18.86 -5.27 0.17
CA ASP A 214 19.84 -5.94 1.03
C ASP A 214 19.38 -5.93 2.49
N ARG A 215 18.84 -4.80 2.98
CA ARG A 215 18.28 -4.70 4.33
C ARG A 215 17.09 -5.63 4.55
N MET A 216 16.18 -5.73 3.58
CA MET A 216 15.04 -6.64 3.65
C MET A 216 15.49 -8.11 3.68
N GLN A 217 16.44 -8.49 2.83
CA GLN A 217 16.99 -9.85 2.83
C GLN A 217 17.70 -10.17 4.14
N TYR A 218 18.45 -9.21 4.67
CA TYR A 218 19.11 -9.34 5.96
C TYR A 218 18.10 -9.52 7.11
N ALA A 219 17.03 -8.72 7.14
CA ALA A 219 15.97 -8.83 8.14
C ALA A 219 15.27 -10.20 8.11
N LEU A 220 14.98 -10.74 6.91
CA LEU A 220 14.39 -12.08 6.76
C LEU A 220 15.32 -13.19 7.27
N GLU A 221 16.61 -13.08 6.98
CA GLU A 221 17.59 -14.04 7.49
C GLU A 221 17.73 -13.93 9.01
N LEU A 222 17.74 -12.72 9.54
CA LEU A 222 17.78 -12.46 10.97
C LEU A 222 16.53 -13.01 11.69
N GLU A 223 15.34 -12.84 11.12
CA GLU A 223 14.11 -13.43 11.64
C GLU A 223 14.23 -14.96 11.71
N ARG A 224 14.71 -15.58 10.64
CA ARG A 224 14.91 -17.04 10.58
C ARG A 224 15.88 -17.51 11.65
N GLN A 225 16.97 -16.78 11.87
CA GLN A 225 17.93 -17.06 12.93
C GLN A 225 17.29 -16.89 14.31
N LEU A 226 16.51 -15.82 14.51
CA LEU A 226 15.87 -15.52 15.79
C LEU A 226 14.89 -16.63 16.17
N ARG A 227 14.06 -17.08 15.23
CA ARG A 227 13.14 -18.22 15.45
C ARG A 227 13.86 -19.50 15.88
N ARG A 228 15.08 -19.72 15.37
CA ARG A 228 15.92 -20.87 15.76
C ARG A 228 16.61 -20.67 17.11
N ALA A 229 16.96 -19.44 17.46
CA ALA A 229 17.62 -19.09 18.70
C ALA A 229 16.67 -19.07 19.91
N LEU A 230 15.37 -18.79 19.70
CA LEU A 230 14.35 -18.78 20.76
C LEU A 230 14.38 -20.02 21.66
N PRO A 231 14.45 -21.28 21.14
CA PRO A 231 14.55 -22.46 21.98
C PRO A 231 15.98 -22.81 22.47
N THR A 232 17.01 -21.99 22.19
CA THR A 232 18.42 -22.29 22.53
C THR A 232 18.97 -21.30 23.55
N ASP A 233 20.21 -21.53 24.04
CA ASP A 233 20.94 -20.64 24.97
C ASP A 233 21.72 -19.51 24.28
N GLU A 234 21.43 -19.23 23.00
CA GLU A 234 22.04 -18.12 22.28
C GLU A 234 21.54 -16.75 22.77
N LEU A 235 20.31 -16.71 23.28
CA LEU A 235 19.66 -15.53 23.86
C LEU A 235 19.80 -15.55 25.38
N TRP A 236 20.31 -14.46 25.96
CA TRP A 236 20.55 -14.34 27.39
C TRP A 236 20.43 -12.90 27.90
N MET A 237 20.30 -12.71 29.22
CA MET A 237 20.25 -11.39 29.85
C MET A 237 21.59 -11.02 30.48
N ALA A 238 22.13 -9.88 30.08
CA ALA A 238 23.15 -9.17 30.83
C ALA A 238 22.48 -8.23 31.85
N TYR A 239 23.18 -7.90 32.93
CA TYR A 239 22.68 -6.98 33.96
C TYR A 239 23.67 -5.85 34.17
N GLN A 240 23.24 -4.61 33.95
CA GLN A 240 24.04 -3.42 34.20
C GLN A 240 23.62 -2.79 35.54
N PRO A 241 24.52 -2.64 36.52
CA PRO A 241 24.18 -2.04 37.81
C PRO A 241 23.86 -0.55 37.65
N ILE A 242 22.80 -0.11 38.33
CA ILE A 242 22.41 1.29 38.47
C ILE A 242 22.90 1.75 39.84
N LEU A 243 23.77 2.75 39.86
CA LEU A 243 24.33 3.33 41.08
C LEU A 243 23.48 4.51 41.55
N ALA A 244 23.37 4.68 42.87
CA ALA A 244 22.92 5.93 43.45
C ALA A 244 23.86 7.08 43.05
N LEU A 245 23.35 8.31 43.06
CA LEU A 245 24.14 9.50 42.69
C LEU A 245 25.34 9.74 43.61
N ASP A 246 25.35 9.12 44.80
CA ASP A 246 26.48 9.11 45.73
C ASP A 246 27.60 8.14 45.30
N GLY A 247 27.39 7.33 44.26
CA GLY A 247 28.40 6.53 43.56
C GLY A 247 28.70 5.16 44.17
N ASP A 248 28.36 4.92 45.43
CA ASP A 248 28.84 3.74 46.18
C ASP A 248 27.75 2.67 46.39
N ASN A 249 26.48 2.99 46.15
CA ASN A 249 25.37 2.07 46.42
C ASN A 249 24.68 1.64 45.12
N ILE A 250 24.61 0.33 44.86
CA ILE A 250 23.78 -0.23 43.79
C ILE A 250 22.31 -0.14 44.24
N ILE A 251 21.50 0.56 43.45
CA ILE A 251 20.06 0.76 43.70
C ILE A 251 19.17 -0.10 42.80
N GLY A 252 19.76 -0.77 41.81
CA GLY A 252 19.05 -1.66 40.91
C GLY A 252 19.94 -2.20 39.79
N TYR A 253 19.33 -2.93 38.87
CA TYR A 253 19.97 -3.43 37.66
C TYR A 253 19.06 -3.19 36.46
N GLU A 254 19.64 -2.76 35.35
CA GLU A 254 19.00 -2.80 34.05
C GLU A 254 19.26 -4.18 33.41
N ALA A 255 18.18 -4.88 33.03
CA ALA A 255 18.28 -6.14 32.30
C ALA A 255 18.39 -5.84 30.80
N LEU A 256 19.46 -6.35 30.18
CA LEU A 256 19.81 -6.06 28.80
C LEU A 256 19.87 -7.36 28.01
N ALA A 257 18.96 -7.51 27.05
CA ALA A 257 18.93 -8.67 26.18
C ALA A 257 20.21 -8.75 25.32
N ARG A 258 20.74 -9.96 25.17
CA ARG A 258 21.93 -10.26 24.38
C ARG A 258 21.67 -11.48 23.53
N TRP A 259 22.22 -11.46 22.32
CA TRP A 259 22.18 -12.59 21.42
C TRP A 259 23.58 -12.88 20.91
N ASN A 260 24.06 -14.09 21.18
CA ASN A 260 25.30 -14.60 20.62
C ASN A 260 24.98 -15.67 19.56
N SER A 261 24.80 -15.23 18.31
CA SER A 261 24.53 -16.14 17.20
C SER A 261 25.78 -16.95 16.82
N PRO A 262 25.64 -18.06 16.08
CA PRO A 262 26.78 -18.80 15.54
C PRO A 262 27.69 -17.96 14.61
N GLN A 263 27.15 -16.88 14.03
CA GLN A 263 27.86 -15.96 13.15
C GLN A 263 28.51 -14.79 13.92
N GLY A 264 28.23 -14.65 15.22
CA GLY A 264 28.73 -13.58 16.08
C GLY A 264 27.63 -12.91 16.92
N PRO A 265 28.01 -11.97 17.81
CA PRO A 265 27.05 -11.24 18.62
C PRO A 265 26.18 -10.32 17.77
N ILE A 266 24.88 -10.32 18.03
CA ILE A 266 23.88 -9.46 17.37
C ILE A 266 23.37 -8.44 18.40
N GLY A 267 23.30 -7.18 17.98
CA GLY A 267 22.90 -6.07 18.83
C GLY A 267 21.41 -6.14 19.21
N PRO A 268 21.03 -5.72 20.44
CA PRO A 268 19.64 -5.74 20.90
C PRO A 268 18.70 -4.90 20.02
N GLU A 269 19.13 -3.74 19.55
CA GLU A 269 18.32 -2.88 18.68
C GLU A 269 17.84 -3.63 17.43
N GLU A 270 18.71 -4.46 16.86
CA GLU A 270 18.48 -5.13 15.59
C GLU A 270 17.54 -6.33 15.74
N PHE A 271 17.78 -7.20 16.72
CA PHE A 271 16.94 -8.38 16.89
C PHE A 271 15.63 -8.09 17.60
N ILE A 272 15.56 -7.04 18.44
CA ILE A 272 14.29 -6.61 19.04
C ILE A 272 13.38 -6.02 17.98
N ALA A 273 13.89 -5.13 17.09
CA ALA A 273 13.11 -4.62 15.96
C ALA A 273 12.60 -5.75 15.03
N THR A 274 13.46 -6.73 14.76
CA THR A 274 13.08 -7.93 14.02
C THR A 274 12.01 -8.75 14.75
N ALA A 275 12.15 -8.92 16.07
CA ALA A 275 11.16 -9.63 16.88
C ALA A 275 9.80 -8.94 16.89
N GLU A 276 9.77 -7.60 16.91
CA GLU A 276 8.55 -6.80 16.84
C GLU A 276 7.83 -7.03 15.51
N THR A 277 8.54 -6.85 14.41
CA THR A 277 7.99 -7.05 13.05
C THR A 277 7.47 -8.48 12.85
N ALA A 278 8.23 -9.47 13.32
CA ALA A 278 7.92 -10.88 13.14
C ALA A 278 6.83 -11.38 14.12
N GLY A 279 6.32 -10.52 15.00
CA GLY A 279 5.35 -10.88 16.04
C GLY A 279 5.90 -11.81 17.12
N LEU A 280 7.22 -11.81 17.31
CA LEU A 280 7.99 -12.68 18.21
C LEU A 280 8.31 -12.04 19.57
N LEU A 281 7.93 -10.78 19.83
CA LEU A 281 8.23 -10.12 21.12
C LEU A 281 7.76 -10.91 22.33
N ASN A 282 6.57 -11.53 22.24
CA ASN A 282 6.04 -12.36 23.33
C ASN A 282 6.85 -13.65 23.53
N ASP A 283 7.39 -14.24 22.48
CA ASP A 283 8.25 -15.42 22.58
C ASP A 283 9.62 -15.04 23.16
N LEU A 284 10.18 -13.92 22.69
CA LEU A 284 11.44 -13.37 23.18
C LEU A 284 11.36 -13.04 24.67
N GLY A 285 10.29 -12.36 25.10
CA GLY A 285 10.06 -12.02 26.51
C GLY A 285 9.70 -13.21 27.40
N ARG A 286 9.29 -14.36 26.84
CA ARG A 286 9.18 -15.61 27.62
C ARG A 286 10.51 -16.33 27.78
N ARG A 287 11.42 -16.15 26.83
CA ARG A 287 12.73 -16.82 26.80
C ARG A 287 13.74 -16.17 27.74
N LEU A 288 13.74 -14.84 27.77
CA LEU A 288 14.56 -14.00 28.64
C LEU A 288 13.86 -13.82 29.98
#